data_AF-A0AAV0XDV0-F1
#
_entry.id   AF-A0AAV0XDV0-F1
#
_cell.length_a   1.000
_cell.length_b   1.000
_cell.length_c   1.000
_cell.angle_alpha   90.00
_cell.angle_beta   90.00
_cell.angle_gamma   90.00
#
_symmetry.space_group_name_H-M   'P 1'
#
loop_
_entity.id
_entity.type
_entity.pdbx_description
1 polymer ?
#
loop_
_entity_poly.entity_id
_entity_poly.type
_entity_poly.pdbx_seq_one_letter_code
_entity_poly.pdbx_strand_id
1 'polypeptide(L)'
;MNEEIQELNILIKTLPVSTAECERGFSLMNIICSDLRSKLTIKNIANLMFININGPPLSIWNPTKYVGSWLLQHRSADDNRSRKVEPLEEQTDKKSLWKIL
;
A
#
# COMPACT_ATOMS: atom_id res chain seq x y z
N MET A 1 30.40 29.41 13.18
CA MET A 1 30.51 29.79 11.75
C MET A 1 30.75 28.59 10.82
N ASN A 2 31.57 27.59 11.17
CA ASN A 2 31.72 26.39 10.32
C ASN A 2 30.56 25.39 10.45
N GLU A 3 29.98 25.19 11.64
CA GLU A 3 28.92 24.18 11.86
C GLU A 3 27.62 24.50 11.12
N GLU A 4 27.14 25.74 11.19
CA GLU A 4 25.91 26.18 10.50
C GLU A 4 26.01 26.01 8.96
N ILE A 5 27.19 26.25 8.39
CA ILE A 5 27.44 26.03 6.96
C ILE A 5 27.43 24.53 6.62
N GLN A 6 27.93 23.67 7.51
CA GLN A 6 27.88 22.22 7.32
C GLN A 6 26.44 21.70 7.38
N GLU A 7 25.64 22.16 8.33
CA GLU A 7 24.22 21.81 8.42
C GLU A 7 23.46 22.21 7.16
N LEU A 8 23.68 23.44 6.67
CA LEU A 8 23.07 23.91 5.42
C LEU A 8 23.48 23.04 4.22
N ASN A 9 24.74 22.65 4.14
CA ASN A 9 25.26 21.81 3.05
C ASN A 9 24.63 20.40 3.07
N ILE A 10 24.38 19.84 4.26
CA ILE A 10 23.68 18.56 4.41
C ILE A 10 22.22 18.72 3.93
N LEU A 11 21.54 19.77 4.36
CA LEU A 11 20.15 20.03 3.97
C LEU A 11 19.99 20.20 2.46
N ILE A 12 20.86 20.98 1.80
CA ILE A 12 20.79 21.18 0.35
C ILE A 12 20.97 19.85 -0.39
N LYS A 13 21.80 18.95 0.13
CA LYS A 13 22.03 17.61 -0.46
C LYS A 13 20.87 16.64 -0.27
N THR A 14 19.94 16.88 0.65
CA THR A 14 18.74 16.04 0.80
C THR A 14 17.58 16.48 -0.07
N LEU A 15 17.66 17.67 -0.68
CA LEU A 15 16.64 18.15 -1.60
C LEU A 15 16.72 17.39 -2.93
N PRO A 16 15.62 16.79 -3.39
CA PRO A 16 15.58 16.17 -4.71
C PRO A 16 15.72 17.26 -5.78
N VAL A 17 16.75 17.13 -6.61
CA VAL A 17 17.08 18.13 -7.65
C VAL A 17 16.28 17.88 -8.94
N SER A 18 15.62 16.72 -9.06
CA SER A 18 14.94 16.28 -10.29
C SER A 18 13.51 15.84 -10.05
N THR A 19 12.63 16.16 -11.00
CA THR A 19 11.24 15.67 -11.06
C THR A 19 11.15 14.18 -11.39
N ALA A 20 12.23 13.56 -11.86
CA ALA A 20 12.28 12.13 -12.17
C ALA A 20 11.95 11.26 -10.94
N GLU A 21 12.35 11.69 -9.74
CA GLU A 21 12.00 10.98 -8.49
C GLU A 21 10.48 11.01 -8.23
N CYS A 22 9.81 12.12 -8.54
CA CYS A 22 8.36 12.24 -8.44
C CYS A 22 7.66 11.32 -9.46
N GLU A 23 8.13 11.31 -10.70
CA GLU A 23 7.59 10.44 -11.77
C GLU A 23 7.75 8.95 -11.43
N ARG A 24 8.89 8.57 -10.85
CA ARG A 24 9.13 7.23 -10.31
C ARG A 24 8.11 6.88 -9.22
N GLY A 25 7.80 7.83 -8.33
CA GLY A 25 6.76 7.68 -7.31
C GLY A 25 5.36 7.46 -7.91
N PHE A 26 4.99 8.22 -8.94
CA PHE A 26 3.71 8.04 -9.64
C PHE A 26 3.62 6.69 -10.37
N SER A 27 4.70 6.27 -11.03
CA SER A 27 4.78 4.96 -11.67
C SER A 27 4.59 3.83 -10.65
N LEU A 28 5.26 3.93 -9.49
CA LEU A 28 5.08 2.99 -8.39
C LEU A 28 3.64 2.99 -7.84
N MET A 29 3.03 4.16 -7.72
CA MET A 29 1.62 4.27 -7.32
C MET A 29 0.71 3.54 -8.30
N ASN A 30 0.94 3.64 -9.62
CA ASN A 30 0.14 2.95 -10.63
C ASN A 30 0.30 1.42 -10.56
N ILE A 31 1.51 0.92 -10.28
CA ILE A 31 1.74 -0.50 -10.01
C ILE A 31 0.96 -0.94 -8.76
N ILE A 32 0.90 -0.07 -7.75
CA ILE A 32 0.20 -0.37 -6.51
C ILE A 32 -1.33 -0.35 -6.74
N CYS A 33 -1.86 0.69 -7.35
CA CYS A 33 -3.26 0.91 -7.63
C CYS A 33 -3.65 0.30 -8.99
N SER A 34 -3.53 -1.01 -9.12
CA SER A 34 -4.04 -1.75 -10.28
C SER A 34 -5.57 -1.87 -10.25
N ASP A 35 -6.20 -2.17 -11.39
CA ASP A 35 -7.66 -2.39 -11.49
C ASP A 35 -8.20 -3.43 -10.49
N LEU A 36 -7.43 -4.52 -10.29
CA LEU A 36 -7.74 -5.58 -9.32
C LEU A 36 -7.67 -5.08 -7.87
N ARG A 37 -6.88 -4.04 -7.61
CA ARG A 37 -6.58 -3.49 -6.28
C ARG A 37 -7.06 -2.04 -6.13
N SER A 38 -8.18 -1.73 -6.76
CA SER A 38 -8.82 -0.41 -6.78
C SER A 38 -9.47 0.02 -5.45
N LYS A 39 -9.60 -0.90 -4.48
CA LYS A 39 -10.28 -0.66 -3.19
C LYS A 39 -9.36 -0.35 -2.00
N LEU A 40 -8.07 -0.09 -2.23
CA LEU A 40 -7.19 0.31 -1.12
C LEU A 40 -7.56 1.69 -0.59
N THR A 41 -7.48 1.84 0.72
CA THR A 41 -7.53 3.17 1.32
C THR A 41 -6.28 3.97 0.96
N ILE A 42 -6.40 5.29 0.89
CA ILE A 42 -5.27 6.20 0.65
C ILE A 42 -4.13 5.94 1.65
N LYS A 43 -4.48 5.69 2.92
CA LYS A 43 -3.51 5.34 3.97
C LYS A 43 -2.71 4.08 3.61
N ASN A 44 -3.37 3.03 3.10
CA ASN A 44 -2.70 1.80 2.72
C ASN A 44 -1.83 1.98 1.48
N ILE A 45 -2.28 2.79 0.51
CA ILE A 45 -1.47 3.14 -0.67
C ILE A 45 -0.19 3.86 -0.24
N ALA A 46 -0.32 4.90 0.59
CA ALA A 46 0.81 5.68 1.10
C ALA A 46 1.80 4.79 1.88
N ASN A 47 1.31 3.90 2.75
CA ASN A 47 2.17 2.97 3.48
C ASN A 47 2.94 2.02 2.56
N LEU A 48 2.30 1.50 1.51
CA LEU A 48 2.97 0.63 0.55
C LEU A 48 3.99 1.36 -0.30
N MET A 49 3.68 2.58 -0.73
CA MET A 49 4.66 3.44 -1.42
C MET A 49 5.86 3.72 -0.52
N PHE A 50 5.62 4.06 0.76
CA PHE A 50 6.68 4.31 1.74
C PHE A 50 7.62 3.11 1.90
N ILE A 51 7.07 1.91 2.05
CA ILE A 51 7.85 0.67 2.15
C ILE A 51 8.63 0.40 0.85
N ASN A 52 8.04 0.63 -0.32
CA ASN A 52 8.72 0.38 -1.60
C ASN A 52 9.85 1.39 -1.88
N ILE A 53 9.71 2.64 -1.43
CA ILE A 53 10.70 3.70 -1.67
C ILE A 53 11.83 3.64 -0.63
N ASN A 54 11.49 3.47 0.65
CA ASN A 54 12.44 3.61 1.76
C ASN A 54 12.75 2.29 2.47
N GLY A 55 12.05 1.21 2.12
CA GLY A 55 12.23 -0.08 2.77
C GLY A 55 13.60 -0.67 2.47
N PRO A 56 14.15 -1.48 3.39
CA PRO A 56 15.38 -2.19 3.14
C PRO A 56 15.23 -3.20 2.01
N PRO A 57 16.30 -3.52 1.27
CA PRO A 57 16.31 -4.63 0.34
C PRO A 57 15.82 -5.93 1.00
N LEU A 58 15.09 -6.75 0.25
CA LEU A 58 14.56 -8.03 0.74
C LEU A 58 15.65 -8.97 1.28
N SER A 59 16.87 -8.86 0.76
CA SER A 59 18.02 -9.65 1.22
C SER A 59 18.44 -9.38 2.66
N ILE A 60 18.17 -8.18 3.18
CA ILE A 60 18.53 -7.78 4.55
C ILE A 60 17.30 -7.58 5.44
N TRP A 61 16.10 -7.75 4.89
CA TRP A 61 14.87 -7.57 5.64
C TRP A 61 14.61 -8.75 6.58
N ASN A 62 14.42 -8.46 7.87
CA ASN A 62 14.03 -9.45 8.85
C ASN A 62 12.53 -9.31 9.20
N PRO A 63 11.65 -10.18 8.67
CA PRO A 63 10.22 -10.08 8.88
C PRO A 63 9.73 -10.64 10.23
N THR A 64 10.57 -11.35 11.00
CA THR A 64 10.12 -12.21 12.11
C THR A 64 9.29 -11.46 13.15
N LYS A 65 9.72 -10.25 13.54
CA LYS A 65 9.00 -9.45 14.55
C LYS A 65 7.62 -9.01 14.05
N TYR A 66 7.53 -8.61 12.79
CA TYR A 66 6.29 -8.13 12.17
C TYR A 66 5.31 -9.26 11.91
N VAL A 67 5.79 -10.41 11.45
CA VAL A 67 4.95 -11.59 11.24
C VAL A 67 4.41 -12.09 12.57
N GLY A 68 5.24 -12.14 13.61
CA GLY A 68 4.80 -12.53 14.96
C GLY A 68 3.69 -11.64 15.50
N SER A 69 3.84 -10.31 15.43
CA SER A 69 2.79 -9.39 15.87
C SER A 69 1.53 -9.46 15.00
N TRP A 70 1.68 -9.63 13.68
CA TRP A 70 0.56 -9.77 12.76
C TRP A 70 -0.25 -11.02 13.08
N LEU A 71 0.39 -12.17 13.27
CA LEU A 71 -0.28 -13.45 13.60
C LEU A 71 -1.00 -13.41 14.95
N LEU A 72 -0.51 -12.63 15.91
CA LEU A 72 -1.21 -12.43 17.19
C LEU A 72 -2.47 -11.57 17.06
N GLN A 73 -2.49 -10.65 16.10
CA GLN A 73 -3.55 -9.65 15.94
C GLN A 73 -4.55 -9.98 14.84
N HIS A 74 -4.15 -10.78 13.85
CA HIS A 74 -4.91 -11.05 12.64
C HIS A 74 -5.09 -12.55 12.45
N ARG A 75 -6.22 -12.90 11.86
CA ARG A 75 -6.55 -14.29 11.54
C ARG A 75 -5.93 -14.66 10.21
N SER A 76 -5.52 -15.91 10.13
CA SER A 76 -5.02 -16.50 8.89
C SER A 76 -6.14 -16.51 7.83
N ALA A 77 -5.78 -16.38 6.55
CA ALA A 77 -6.78 -16.35 5.46
C ALA A 77 -7.54 -17.68 5.31
N ASP A 78 -6.95 -18.77 5.79
CA ASP A 78 -7.50 -20.12 5.91
C ASP A 78 -8.34 -20.33 7.19
N ASP A 79 -8.48 -19.32 8.05
CA ASP A 79 -9.36 -19.38 9.21
C ASP A 79 -10.85 -19.31 8.79
N ASN A 80 -11.39 -20.50 8.51
CA ASN A 80 -12.78 -20.73 8.13
C ASN A 80 -13.77 -20.53 9.31
N ARG A 81 -13.33 -20.01 10.46
CA ARG A 81 -14.19 -19.51 11.55
C ARG A 81 -14.58 -18.04 11.36
N SER A 82 -14.19 -17.43 10.24
CA SER A 82 -14.75 -16.16 9.80
C SER A 82 -16.28 -16.26 9.72
N ARG A 83 -16.99 -15.19 10.08
CA ARG A 83 -18.45 -15.11 10.02
C ARG A 83 -18.89 -15.61 8.65
N LYS A 84 -19.62 -16.74 8.60
CA LYS A 84 -20.31 -17.14 7.37
C LYS A 84 -21.21 -15.98 7.01
N VAL A 85 -20.83 -15.23 5.98
CA VAL A 85 -21.76 -14.31 5.34
C VAL A 85 -22.78 -15.23 4.71
N GLU A 86 -23.99 -15.25 5.25
CA GLU A 86 -25.15 -15.78 4.53
C GLU A 86 -25.05 -15.21 3.12
N PRO A 87 -25.00 -16.05 2.07
CA PRO A 87 -25.03 -15.54 0.71
C PRO A 87 -26.16 -14.53 0.65
N LEU A 88 -25.86 -13.28 0.29
CA LEU A 88 -26.92 -12.34 -0.04
C LEU A 88 -27.72 -13.07 -1.11
N GLU A 89 -28.95 -13.48 -0.78
CA GLU A 89 -29.88 -14.04 -1.75
C GLU A 89 -29.77 -13.16 -2.98
N GLU A 90 -29.37 -13.74 -4.12
CA GLU A 90 -29.29 -13.00 -5.36
C GLU A 90 -30.67 -12.40 -5.57
N GLN A 91 -30.83 -11.10 -5.25
CA GLN A 91 -32.07 -10.40 -5.50
C GLN A 91 -32.29 -10.50 -7.00
N THR A 92 -33.28 -11.30 -7.35
CA THR A 92 -33.78 -11.58 -8.70
C THR A 92 -34.23 -10.33 -9.46
N ASP A 93 -34.05 -9.14 -8.87
CA ASP A 93 -34.47 -7.83 -9.34
C ASP A 93 -33.61 -7.25 -10.48
N LYS A 94 -32.49 -7.88 -10.85
CA LYS A 94 -31.74 -7.42 -12.04
C LYS A 94 -32.29 -7.94 -13.37
N LYS A 95 -33.19 -8.94 -13.36
CA LYS A 95 -33.81 -9.48 -14.59
C LYS A 95 -34.69 -8.45 -15.31
N SER A 96 -35.34 -7.56 -14.57
CA SER A 96 -36.16 -6.47 -15.12
C SER A 96 -35.32 -5.42 -15.84
N LEU A 97 -34.08 -5.18 -15.39
CA LEU A 97 -33.15 -4.24 -16.03
C LEU A 97 -32.67 -4.75 -17.40
N TRP A 98 -32.55 -6.07 -17.58
CA TRP A 98 -32.14 -6.68 -18.86
C TRP A 98 -33.22 -6.66 -19.94
N LYS A 99 -34.46 -6.27 -19.61
CA LYS A 99 -35.55 -6.07 -20.57
C LYS A 99 -35.57 -4.67 -21.19
N ILE A 100 -34.72 -3.76 -20.71
CA ILE A 100 -34.65 -2.36 -21.14
C ILE A 100 -33.50 -2.13 -22.14
N LEU A 101 -32.57 -3.09 -22.24
CA LEU A 101 -31.59 -3.20 -23.32
C LEU A 101 -32.19 -4.01 -24.47
#